data_AF-A0A7C7MWG5-F1
#
_entry.id   AF-A0A7C7MWG5-F1
#
_cell.length_a   1.000
_cell.length_b   1.000
_cell.length_c   1.000
_cell.angle_alpha   90.00
_cell.angle_beta   90.00
_cell.angle_gamma   90.00
#
_symmetry.space_group_name_H-M   'P 1'
#
loop_
_entity.id
_entity.type
_entity.pdbx_description
1 polymer ?
#
loop_
_entity_poly.entity_id
_entity_poly.type
_entity_poly.pdbx_seq_one_letter_code
_entity_poly.pdbx_strand_id
1 'polypeptide(L)'
;MMKIVNPSDRKKLPTEQQNIKSRQIDKLSISEILHIVNNEDQTIAQKINQALPQIEKAVNVAEEVIRSGGKIFYIGAGTSGRLGVLDSTEMPPTFSVPRKLFQGIIAGGREALVRSIEGAEDKPEDAITDLKKTGFRKSDFLLGIASSGATPYVVSAL
;
A
#
# COMPACT_ATOMS: atom_id res chain seq x y z
N MET A 1 -15.75 5.04 -8.76
CA MET A 1 -16.21 4.98 -7.36
C MET A 1 -15.82 3.60 -6.83
N MET A 2 -14.76 3.51 -6.04
CA MET A 2 -14.27 2.24 -5.49
C MET A 2 -15.23 1.86 -4.36
N LYS A 3 -15.92 0.71 -4.49
CA LYS A 3 -16.86 0.25 -3.46
C LYS A 3 -16.03 -0.18 -2.24
N ILE A 4 -16.18 0.53 -1.12
CA ILE A 4 -15.64 0.11 0.17
C ILE A 4 -16.37 -1.20 0.54
N VAL A 5 -15.63 -2.30 0.58
CA VAL A 5 -16.18 -3.63 0.86
C VAL A 5 -16.40 -3.79 2.36
N ASN A 6 -17.57 -4.30 2.74
CA ASN A 6 -17.94 -4.54 4.13
C ASN A 6 -16.98 -5.57 4.78
N PRO A 7 -16.38 -5.30 5.96
CA PRO A 7 -15.41 -6.18 6.63
C PRO A 7 -15.85 -7.63 6.82
N SER A 8 -17.16 -7.91 6.87
CA SER A 8 -17.72 -9.25 7.07
C SER A 8 -17.69 -10.17 5.84
N ASP A 9 -17.28 -9.66 4.67
CA ASP A 9 -17.30 -10.41 3.39
C ASP A 9 -15.89 -10.69 2.82
N ARG A 10 -14.83 -10.64 3.67
CA ARG A 10 -13.41 -10.83 3.26
C ARG A 10 -13.20 -12.07 2.37
N LYS A 11 -13.89 -13.19 2.62
CA LYS A 11 -13.80 -14.42 1.80
C LYS A 11 -14.14 -14.25 0.32
N LYS A 12 -14.90 -13.21 -0.05
CA LYS A 12 -15.26 -12.93 -1.45
C LYS A 12 -14.21 -12.08 -2.15
N LEU A 13 -13.28 -11.47 -1.42
CA LEU A 13 -12.23 -10.64 -1.99
C LEU A 13 -11.30 -11.51 -2.86
N PRO A 14 -10.89 -11.03 -4.04
CA PRO A 14 -9.94 -11.74 -4.88
C PRO A 14 -8.64 -12.11 -4.14
N THR A 15 -8.21 -11.28 -3.17
CA THR A 15 -7.00 -11.52 -2.36
C THR A 15 -7.10 -12.74 -1.45
N GLU A 16 -8.31 -13.16 -1.08
CA GLU A 16 -8.55 -14.31 -0.21
C GLU A 16 -8.88 -15.59 -1.00
N GLN A 17 -8.95 -15.51 -2.33
CA GLN A 17 -9.24 -16.66 -3.18
C GLN A 17 -8.00 -17.52 -3.40
N GLN A 18 -8.21 -18.83 -3.46
CA GLN A 18 -7.13 -19.76 -3.78
C GLN A 18 -6.76 -19.68 -5.26
N ASN A 19 -5.47 -19.61 -5.55
CA ASN A 19 -4.98 -19.83 -6.91
C ASN A 19 -5.06 -21.32 -7.26
N ILE A 20 -5.78 -21.64 -8.32
CA ILE A 20 -5.99 -23.04 -8.77
C ILE A 20 -4.65 -23.71 -9.10
N LYS A 21 -3.68 -22.97 -9.63
CA LYS A 21 -2.36 -23.47 -10.03
C LYS A 21 -1.50 -23.91 -8.84
N SER A 22 -1.78 -23.42 -7.63
CA SER A 22 -1.02 -23.73 -6.41
C SER A 22 -1.79 -24.58 -5.39
N ARG A 23 -2.91 -25.20 -5.79
CA ARG A 23 -3.74 -26.02 -4.86
C ARG A 23 -3.00 -27.18 -4.18
N GLN A 24 -1.95 -27.69 -4.80
CA GLN A 24 -1.14 -28.79 -4.27
C GLN A 24 0.33 -28.38 -4.12
N ILE A 25 0.60 -27.09 -3.93
CA ILE A 25 1.96 -26.53 -3.90
C ILE A 25 2.87 -27.20 -2.85
N ASP A 26 2.29 -27.71 -1.78
CA ASP A 26 2.94 -28.45 -0.68
C ASP A 26 3.43 -29.86 -1.07
N LYS A 27 2.98 -30.38 -2.22
CA LYS A 27 3.35 -31.71 -2.74
C LYS A 27 4.31 -31.67 -3.92
N LEU A 28 4.61 -30.47 -4.42
CA LEU A 28 5.43 -30.27 -5.61
C LEU A 28 6.92 -30.23 -5.28
N SER A 29 7.75 -30.51 -6.28
CA SER A 29 9.19 -30.27 -6.19
C SER A 29 9.47 -28.77 -6.05
N ILE A 30 10.64 -28.44 -5.50
CA ILE A 30 11.11 -27.05 -5.39
C ILE A 30 11.10 -26.36 -6.77
N SER A 31 11.51 -27.06 -7.83
CA SER A 31 11.50 -26.51 -9.19
C SER A 31 10.10 -26.10 -9.63
N GLU A 32 9.10 -26.96 -9.44
CA GLU A 32 7.72 -26.66 -9.79
C GLU A 32 7.15 -25.49 -8.99
N ILE A 33 7.44 -25.41 -7.69
CA ILE A 33 7.05 -24.29 -6.82
C ILE A 33 7.61 -22.98 -7.37
N LEU A 34 8.91 -22.94 -7.69
CA LEU A 34 9.57 -21.74 -8.22
C LEU A 34 8.97 -21.32 -9.57
N HIS A 35 8.66 -22.28 -10.45
CA HIS A 35 8.01 -21.97 -11.73
C HIS A 35 6.59 -21.44 -11.54
N ILE A 36 5.82 -21.95 -10.58
CA ILE A 36 4.48 -21.43 -10.27
C ILE A 36 4.58 -19.96 -9.82
N VAL A 37 5.46 -19.64 -8.86
CA VAL A 37 5.64 -18.27 -8.37
C VAL A 37 6.09 -17.34 -9.50
N ASN A 38 7.14 -17.71 -10.23
CA ASN A 38 7.66 -16.89 -11.33
C ASN A 38 6.64 -16.68 -12.46
N ASN A 39 5.76 -17.66 -12.72
CA ASN A 39 4.70 -17.50 -13.71
C ASN A 39 3.60 -16.53 -13.25
N GLU A 40 3.30 -16.47 -11.95
CA GLU A 40 2.38 -15.47 -11.40
C GLU A 40 3.01 -14.07 -11.38
N ASP A 41 4.30 -13.95 -11.04
CA ASP A 41 5.03 -12.67 -11.03
C ASP A 41 5.07 -12.01 -12.42
N GLN A 42 5.24 -12.82 -13.48
CA GLN A 42 5.20 -12.33 -14.86
C GLN A 42 3.87 -11.63 -15.23
N THR A 43 2.77 -11.91 -14.50
CA THR A 43 1.48 -11.26 -14.75
C THR A 43 1.42 -9.82 -14.21
N ILE A 44 2.30 -9.45 -13.28
CA ILE A 44 2.27 -8.16 -12.58
C ILE A 44 2.38 -7.01 -13.58
N ALA A 45 3.35 -7.04 -14.49
CA ALA A 45 3.56 -5.98 -15.48
C ALA A 45 2.31 -5.76 -16.36
N GLN A 46 1.60 -6.83 -16.72
CA GLN A 46 0.36 -6.75 -17.48
C GLN A 46 -0.77 -6.09 -16.68
N LYS A 47 -0.86 -6.37 -15.37
CA LYS A 47 -1.82 -5.72 -14.48
C LYS A 47 -1.50 -4.24 -14.28
N ILE A 48 -0.23 -3.88 -14.15
CA ILE A 48 0.20 -2.49 -14.09
C ILE A 48 -0.15 -1.76 -15.39
N ASN A 49 0.08 -2.39 -16.55
CA ASN A 49 -0.30 -1.82 -17.85
C ASN A 49 -1.79 -1.45 -17.91
N GLN A 50 -2.66 -2.31 -17.37
CA GLN A 50 -4.11 -2.05 -17.29
C GLN A 50 -4.47 -0.90 -16.33
N ALA A 51 -3.61 -0.60 -15.35
CA ALA A 51 -3.80 0.45 -14.35
C ALA A 51 -3.14 1.79 -14.72
N LEU A 52 -2.39 1.86 -15.83
CA LEU A 52 -1.68 3.08 -16.24
C LEU A 52 -2.58 4.32 -16.32
N PRO A 53 -3.81 4.28 -16.85
CA PRO A 53 -4.67 5.47 -16.88
C PRO A 53 -5.05 6.02 -15.50
N GLN A 54 -5.11 5.17 -14.47
CA GLN A 54 -5.38 5.56 -13.09
C GLN A 54 -4.11 6.06 -12.40
N ILE A 55 -2.97 5.41 -12.67
CA ILE A 55 -1.66 5.83 -12.18
C ILE A 55 -1.32 7.22 -12.73
N GLU A 56 -1.54 7.47 -14.02
CA GLU A 56 -1.34 8.78 -14.65
C GLU A 56 -2.13 9.88 -13.94
N LYS A 57 -3.41 9.63 -13.64
CA LYS A 57 -4.24 10.59 -12.88
C LYS A 57 -3.68 10.87 -11.49
N ALA A 58 -3.24 9.83 -10.77
CA ALA A 58 -2.66 9.98 -9.45
C ALA A 58 -1.35 10.79 -9.50
N VAL A 59 -0.50 10.52 -10.50
CA VAL A 59 0.77 11.25 -10.72
C VAL A 59 0.50 12.72 -11.03
N ASN A 60 -0.47 13.04 -11.89
CA ASN A 60 -0.81 14.43 -12.22
C ASN A 60 -1.27 15.22 -10.98
N VAL A 61 -2.08 14.60 -10.10
CA VAL A 61 -2.52 15.24 -8.85
C VAL A 61 -1.35 15.42 -7.87
N ALA A 62 -0.51 14.39 -7.72
CA ALA A 62 0.66 14.47 -6.84
C ALA A 62 1.65 15.55 -7.32
N GLU A 63 1.84 15.69 -8.63
CA GLU A 63 2.68 16.70 -9.24
C GLU A 63 2.18 18.12 -8.97
N GLU A 64 0.87 18.37 -9.13
CA GLU A 64 0.25 19.65 -8.81
C GLU A 64 0.37 20.00 -7.32
N VAL A 65 0.18 19.02 -6.44
CA VAL A 65 0.37 19.17 -4.98
C VAL A 65 1.80 19.59 -4.66
N ILE A 66 2.81 18.93 -5.24
CA ILE A 66 4.22 19.27 -5.03
C ILE A 66 4.51 20.69 -5.53
N ARG A 67 4.04 21.04 -6.73
CA ARG A 67 4.22 22.39 -7.29
C ARG A 67 3.60 23.48 -6.42
N SER A 68 2.50 23.16 -5.75
CA SER A 68 1.79 24.06 -4.84
C SER A 68 2.39 24.08 -3.43
N GLY A 69 3.52 23.39 -3.20
CA GLY A 69 4.22 23.34 -1.91
C GLY A 69 3.63 22.36 -0.89
N GLY A 70 2.72 21.49 -1.32
CA GLY A 70 2.20 20.37 -0.54
C GLY A 70 3.17 19.19 -0.49
N LYS A 71 2.82 18.20 0.32
CA LYS A 71 3.61 16.98 0.56
C LYS A 71 2.85 15.73 0.16
N ILE A 72 3.59 14.65 -0.02
CA ILE A 72 3.08 13.32 -0.37
C ILE A 72 3.19 12.40 0.85
N PHE A 73 2.08 11.73 1.19
CA PHE A 73 2.00 10.79 2.28
C PHE A 73 1.55 9.42 1.78
N TYR A 74 2.30 8.39 2.16
CA TYR A 74 1.88 6.99 1.99
C TYR A 74 1.35 6.48 3.31
N ILE A 75 0.21 5.80 3.31
CA ILE A 75 -0.34 5.19 4.53
C ILE A 75 -0.77 3.75 4.29
N GLY A 76 -0.34 2.83 5.15
CA GLY A 76 -0.61 1.41 5.00
C GLY A 76 -0.35 0.60 6.26
N ALA A 77 -0.71 -0.67 6.24
CA ALA A 77 -0.37 -1.65 7.27
C ALA A 77 0.51 -2.76 6.70
N GLY A 78 1.26 -3.45 7.57
CA GLY A 78 2.09 -4.61 7.17
C GLY A 78 3.00 -4.31 5.98
N THR A 79 3.02 -5.21 4.99
CA THR A 79 3.83 -5.06 3.77
C THR A 79 3.51 -3.78 3.00
N SER A 80 2.24 -3.40 2.89
CA SER A 80 1.83 -2.17 2.20
C SER A 80 2.40 -0.92 2.87
N GLY A 81 2.34 -0.83 4.19
CA GLY A 81 2.97 0.27 4.95
C GLY A 81 4.49 0.28 4.81
N ARG A 82 5.14 -0.89 4.82
CA ARG A 82 6.60 -1.01 4.63
C ARG A 82 7.04 -0.54 3.25
N LEU A 83 6.30 -0.87 2.19
CA LEU A 83 6.60 -0.40 0.83
C LEU A 83 6.46 1.12 0.70
N GLY A 84 5.45 1.72 1.34
CA GLY A 84 5.32 3.17 1.40
C GLY A 84 6.49 3.85 2.14
N VAL A 85 6.94 3.25 3.24
CA VAL A 85 8.13 3.74 3.94
C VAL A 85 9.38 3.59 3.08
N LEU A 86 9.59 2.43 2.44
CA LEU A 86 10.72 2.19 1.53
C LEU A 86 10.80 3.28 0.46
N ASP A 87 9.74 3.48 -0.32
CA ASP A 87 9.71 4.48 -1.39
C ASP A 87 10.03 5.89 -0.87
N SER A 88 9.37 6.32 0.21
CA SER A 88 9.62 7.65 0.79
C SER A 88 11.06 7.87 1.24
N THR A 89 11.75 6.82 1.70
CA THR A 89 13.14 6.91 2.17
C THR A 89 14.15 7.01 1.04
N GLU A 90 13.80 6.56 -0.16
CA GLU A 90 14.64 6.63 -1.36
C GLU A 90 14.53 7.98 -2.07
N MET A 91 13.50 8.79 -1.79
CA MET A 91 13.30 10.08 -2.44
C MET A 91 14.45 11.08 -2.19
N PRO A 92 14.92 11.32 -0.94
CA PRO A 92 16.01 12.27 -0.69
C PRO A 92 17.34 11.90 -1.37
N PRO A 93 17.88 10.66 -1.27
CA PRO A 93 19.15 10.33 -1.93
C PRO A 93 19.03 10.25 -3.47
N THR A 94 17.88 9.86 -4.01
CA THR A 94 17.71 9.69 -5.46
C THR A 94 17.46 11.01 -6.17
N PHE A 95 16.59 11.86 -5.61
CA PHE A 95 16.11 13.08 -6.27
C PHE A 95 16.54 14.38 -5.56
N SER A 96 17.36 14.29 -4.51
CA SER A 96 17.82 15.45 -3.72
C SER A 96 16.68 16.30 -3.14
N VAL A 97 15.51 15.70 -2.91
CA VAL A 97 14.34 16.40 -2.33
C VAL A 97 14.41 16.44 -0.80
N PRO A 98 13.73 17.40 -0.14
CA PRO A 98 13.64 17.44 1.32
C PRO A 98 13.04 16.16 1.89
N ARG A 99 13.58 15.66 3.01
CA ARG A 99 13.08 14.45 3.71
C ARG A 99 11.60 14.50 4.12
N LYS A 100 11.02 15.69 4.18
CA LYS A 100 9.60 15.88 4.54
C LYS A 100 8.66 15.93 3.34
N LEU A 101 9.19 15.89 2.11
CA LEU A 101 8.36 15.98 0.90
C LEU A 101 7.55 14.70 0.68
N PHE A 102 8.17 13.54 0.93
CA PHE A 102 7.53 12.22 0.88
C PHE A 102 7.65 11.56 2.25
N GLN A 103 6.56 11.02 2.78
CA GLN A 103 6.52 10.43 4.12
C GLN A 103 5.69 9.15 4.15
N GLY A 104 6.29 8.03 4.54
CA GLY A 104 5.58 6.78 4.81
C GLY A 104 5.05 6.69 6.25
N ILE A 105 3.78 6.32 6.38
CA ILE A 105 3.07 6.07 7.63
C ILE A 105 2.65 4.60 7.65
N ILE A 106 3.02 3.89 8.72
CA ILE A 106 2.73 2.47 8.90
C ILE A 106 1.93 2.26 10.18
N ALA A 107 0.83 1.51 10.07
CA ALA A 107 0.04 1.08 11.22
C ALA A 107 0.92 0.33 12.25
N GLY A 108 0.83 0.71 13.53
CA GLY A 108 1.70 0.19 14.58
C GLY A 108 3.05 0.91 14.71
N GLY A 109 3.31 1.93 13.88
CA GLY A 109 4.48 2.80 14.01
C GLY A 109 5.81 2.12 13.69
N ARG A 110 6.92 2.67 14.21
CA ARG A 110 8.29 2.26 13.82
C ARG A 110 8.58 0.78 14.09
N GLU A 111 8.02 0.20 15.15
CA GLU A 111 8.18 -1.23 15.45
C GLU A 111 7.60 -2.12 14.35
N ALA A 112 6.53 -1.67 13.68
CA ALA A 112 5.89 -2.39 12.57
C ALA A 112 6.83 -2.60 11.36
N LEU A 113 7.90 -1.81 11.25
CA LEU A 113 8.89 -1.95 10.18
C LEU A 113 9.68 -3.24 10.28
N VAL A 114 10.00 -3.67 11.50
CA VAL A 114 10.88 -4.83 11.76
C VAL A 114 10.13 -6.03 12.31
N ARG A 115 8.91 -5.83 12.83
CA ARG A 115 8.05 -6.89 13.39
C ARG A 115 6.61 -6.65 12.97
N SER A 116 5.87 -7.71 12.65
CA SER A 116 4.43 -7.56 12.40
C SER A 116 3.70 -7.32 13.72
N ILE A 117 2.80 -6.33 13.74
CA ILE A 117 1.97 -6.00 14.90
C ILE A 117 0.55 -6.47 14.60
N GLU A 118 0.12 -7.52 15.29
CA GLU A 118 -1.20 -8.11 15.11
C GLU A 118 -2.31 -7.10 15.46
N GLY A 119 -3.33 -7.01 14.61
CA GLY A 119 -4.48 -6.11 14.80
C GLY A 119 -4.21 -4.62 14.60
N ALA A 120 -2.98 -4.20 14.28
CA ALA A 120 -2.71 -2.77 14.01
C ALA A 120 -3.50 -2.23 12.81
N GLU A 121 -3.81 -3.09 11.84
CA GLU A 121 -4.55 -2.73 10.63
C GLU A 121 -6.06 -2.54 10.87
N ASP A 122 -6.57 -3.05 12.01
CA ASP A 122 -7.98 -3.02 12.39
C ASP A 122 -8.32 -1.87 13.36
N LYS A 123 -7.43 -0.88 13.51
CA LYS A 123 -7.62 0.31 14.39
C LYS A 123 -7.79 1.61 13.58
N PRO A 124 -9.02 1.97 13.17
CA PRO A 124 -9.31 3.20 12.43
C PRO A 124 -8.79 4.49 13.09
N GLU A 125 -8.96 4.62 14.40
CA GLU A 125 -8.61 5.79 15.20
C GLU A 125 -7.10 6.09 15.20
N ASP A 126 -6.28 5.06 15.07
CA ASP A 126 -4.83 5.19 15.02
C ASP A 126 -4.40 5.89 13.72
N ALA A 127 -5.10 5.66 12.60
CA ALA A 127 -4.78 6.30 11.32
C ALA A 127 -4.95 7.82 11.37
N ILE A 128 -6.04 8.29 11.98
CA ILE A 128 -6.31 9.72 12.20
C ILE A 128 -5.25 10.32 13.12
N THR A 129 -4.91 9.60 14.18
CA THR A 129 -3.91 10.03 15.16
C THR A 129 -2.53 10.16 14.51
N ASP A 130 -2.13 9.19 13.70
CA ASP A 130 -0.83 9.18 13.02
C ASP A 130 -0.73 10.27 11.95
N LEU A 131 -1.77 10.47 11.13
CA LEU A 131 -1.82 11.59 10.18
C LEU A 131 -1.72 12.96 10.85
N LYS A 132 -2.39 13.15 12.00
CA LYS A 132 -2.29 14.41 12.75
C LYS A 132 -0.86 14.68 13.24
N LYS A 133 -0.12 13.65 13.67
CA LYS A 133 1.27 13.78 14.13
C LYS A 133 2.21 14.25 13.01
N THR A 134 1.93 13.92 11.76
CA THR A 134 2.78 14.37 10.63
C THR A 134 2.51 15.82 10.22
N GLY A 135 1.42 16.41 10.72
CA GLY A 135 0.95 17.72 10.30
C GLY A 135 0.33 17.70 8.90
N PHE A 136 -0.28 16.58 8.50
CA PHE A 136 -1.05 16.44 7.26
C PHE A 136 -2.12 17.53 7.12
N ARG A 137 -2.26 18.11 5.93
CA ARG A 137 -3.20 19.18 5.61
C ARG A 137 -3.97 18.88 4.34
N LYS A 138 -5.05 19.64 4.11
CA LYS A 138 -5.88 19.53 2.90
C LYS A 138 -5.12 19.79 1.59
N SER A 139 -4.00 20.52 1.64
CA SER A 139 -3.14 20.79 0.48
C SER A 139 -2.18 19.65 0.15
N ASP A 140 -2.14 18.60 0.98
CA ASP A 140 -1.24 17.46 0.82
C ASP A 140 -1.94 16.30 0.09
N PHE A 141 -1.15 15.41 -0.49
CA PHE A 141 -1.62 14.21 -1.16
C PHE A 141 -1.49 13.01 -0.22
N LEU A 142 -2.55 12.19 -0.13
CA LEU A 142 -2.55 10.96 0.65
C LEU A 142 -2.80 9.75 -0.26
N LEU A 143 -1.87 8.80 -0.24
CA LEU A 143 -1.98 7.52 -0.92
C LEU A 143 -2.17 6.41 0.11
N GLY A 144 -3.39 5.89 0.18
CA GLY A 144 -3.72 4.69 0.96
C GLY A 144 -3.34 3.42 0.22
N ILE A 145 -2.56 2.54 0.87
CA ILE A 145 -2.05 1.30 0.28
C ILE A 145 -2.59 0.11 1.07
N ALA A 146 -3.47 -0.67 0.42
CA ALA A 146 -4.02 -1.92 0.96
C ALA A 146 -4.36 -2.88 -0.19
N SER A 147 -3.80 -4.09 -0.19
CA SER A 147 -4.09 -5.11 -1.22
C SER A 147 -5.56 -5.54 -1.22
N SER A 148 -6.17 -5.69 -0.04
CA SER A 148 -7.57 -6.06 0.13
C SER A 148 -8.55 -4.94 -0.25
N GLY A 149 -8.08 -3.69 -0.28
CA GLY A 149 -8.92 -2.50 -0.45
C GLY A 149 -9.90 -2.22 0.71
N ALA A 150 -9.83 -2.98 1.80
CA ALA A 150 -10.80 -2.94 2.91
C ALA A 150 -10.15 -2.83 4.29
N THR A 151 -8.84 -2.59 4.36
CA THR A 151 -8.09 -2.45 5.63
C THR A 151 -8.60 -1.25 6.44
N PRO A 152 -9.19 -1.44 7.63
CA PRO A 152 -9.84 -0.36 8.39
C PRO A 152 -8.97 0.86 8.67
N TYR A 153 -7.70 0.65 9.04
CA TYR A 153 -6.71 1.73 9.24
C TYR A 153 -6.56 2.60 7.98
N VAL A 154 -6.45 1.97 6.80
CA VAL A 154 -6.27 2.70 5.53
C VAL A 154 -7.55 3.37 5.08
N VAL A 155 -8.70 2.69 5.23
CA VAL A 155 -10.00 3.26 4.87
C VAL A 155 -10.34 4.47 5.74
N SER A 156 -10.01 4.44 7.03
CA SER A 156 -10.25 5.58 7.91
C SER A 156 -9.36 6.80 7.62
N ALA A 157 -8.23 6.60 6.93
CA ALA A 157 -7.32 7.66 6.56
C ALA A 157 -7.83 8.49 5.36
N LEU A 158 -8.64 7.88 4.49
CA LEU A 158 -9.14 8.43 3.22
C LEU A 158 -10.51 9.11 3.38
#